data_AF-A0A358NKC3-F1
#
_entry.id   AF-A0A358NKC3-F1
#
_cell.length_a   1.000
_cell.length_b   1.000
_cell.length_c   1.000
_cell.angle_alpha   90.00
_cell.angle_beta   90.00
_cell.angle_gamma   90.00
#
_symmetry.space_group_name_H-M   'P 1'
#
loop_
_entity.id
_entity.type
_entity.pdbx_description
1 polymer ?
#
loop_
_entity_poly.entity_id
_entity_poly.type
_entity_poly.pdbx_seq_one_letter_code
_entity_poly.pdbx_strand_id
1 'polypeptide(L)'
;MEKTKKASDEKVSFFESKKGIIFTGAVVGIIAIILVALGNPKTMGFCIACFERDIAGALGLHRAEVVQYIRPEIIGLILGAFIAAYAGKEFQSKGGSSPITRFFLGIAVMIGALMFLGCPLRMMLRIGGGDLNAIIGLAGFAAGIGVGIVFLNKGFSLKRNYKTSSFDGYIMPIFAIGLFILLIAAPAFIFFSKEGPASQHAPIAISLLCGLIVGLLAQKTRLCMVGGMRDQIMFKQNYLLLGFVTIIVVTAIGNVALSNFKLGFEAQPVAHTDGLWNFLGMALVGWGSVLLGGCPLRQLILSGEGNSDSAVT
;
A
#
# COMPACT_ATOMS: atom_id res chain seq x y z
N MET A 1 47.11 31.77 -4.88
CA MET A 1 46.11 31.59 -3.81
C MET A 1 45.00 30.72 -4.36
N GLU A 2 45.11 29.44 -4.05
CA GLU A 2 44.26 28.34 -4.53
C GLU A 2 43.17 28.04 -3.48
N LYS A 3 42.05 27.46 -3.95
CA LYS A 3 40.92 26.85 -3.20
C LYS A 3 39.97 27.84 -2.52
N THR A 4 38.72 27.98 -2.94
CA THR A 4 37.59 27.04 -2.70
C THR A 4 36.34 27.71 -3.32
N LYS A 5 35.49 27.08 -4.13
CA LYS A 5 34.46 26.11 -3.74
C LYS A 5 33.92 25.46 -5.02
N LYS A 6 34.29 24.20 -5.23
CA LYS A 6 33.60 23.27 -6.13
C LYS A 6 32.38 22.79 -5.34
N ALA A 7 31.22 23.41 -5.54
CA ALA A 7 29.97 22.86 -5.02
C ALA A 7 29.68 21.59 -5.83
N SER A 8 29.66 20.46 -5.14
CA SER A 8 29.37 19.15 -5.68
C SER A 8 27.95 19.11 -6.25
N ASP A 9 27.85 19.05 -7.58
CA ASP A 9 26.68 18.50 -8.29
C ASP A 9 26.55 17.02 -7.92
N GLU A 10 25.94 16.74 -6.78
CA GLU A 10 25.48 15.39 -6.45
C GLU A 10 24.30 15.08 -7.38
N LYS A 11 24.54 14.25 -8.39
CA LYS A 11 23.50 13.79 -9.33
C LYS A 11 22.44 13.02 -8.54
N VAL A 12 21.36 13.70 -8.16
CA VAL A 12 20.18 13.08 -7.54
C VAL A 12 19.71 11.93 -8.44
N SER A 13 19.58 10.73 -7.88
CA SER A 13 19.12 9.55 -8.62
C SER A 13 17.75 9.83 -9.26
N PHE A 14 17.49 9.32 -10.46
CA PHE A 14 16.21 9.55 -11.17
C PHE A 14 15.00 9.24 -10.29
N PHE A 15 15.09 8.18 -9.48
CA PHE A 15 14.03 7.73 -8.57
C PHE A 15 13.87 8.58 -7.30
N GLU A 16 14.83 9.44 -6.97
CA GLU A 16 14.74 10.41 -5.88
C GLU A 16 14.30 11.79 -6.39
N SER A 17 14.27 11.97 -7.71
CA SER A 17 13.82 13.20 -8.35
C SER A 17 12.30 13.27 -8.43
N LYS A 18 11.75 14.49 -8.51
CA LYS A 18 10.30 14.71 -8.74
C LYS A 18 9.79 13.97 -9.98
N LYS A 19 10.63 13.75 -11.00
CA LYS A 19 10.26 12.99 -12.19
C LYS A 19 10.08 11.50 -11.89
N GLY A 20 10.89 10.93 -10.99
CA GLY A 20 10.81 9.53 -10.57
C GLY A 20 9.52 9.21 -9.85
N ILE A 21 9.11 10.03 -8.86
CA ILE A 21 7.86 9.81 -8.12
C ILE A 21 6.61 9.99 -9.00
N ILE A 22 6.64 10.94 -9.95
CA ILE A 22 5.57 11.12 -10.93
C ILE A 22 5.50 9.89 -11.85
N PHE A 23 6.64 9.43 -12.36
CA PHE A 23 6.70 8.22 -13.18
C PHE A 23 6.15 7.00 -12.43
N THR A 24 6.56 6.77 -11.18
CA THR A 24 6.04 5.68 -10.36
C THR A 24 4.54 5.82 -10.10
N GLY A 25 4.06 7.03 -9.75
CA GLY A 25 2.63 7.28 -9.59
C GLY A 25 1.83 6.97 -10.85
N ALA A 26 2.35 7.35 -12.03
CA ALA A 26 1.72 7.05 -13.31
C ALA A 26 1.69 5.54 -13.59
N VAL A 27 2.80 4.83 -13.40
CA VAL A 27 2.87 3.37 -13.60
C VAL A 27 1.91 2.65 -12.65
N VAL A 28 1.84 3.04 -11.38
CA VAL A 28 0.89 2.45 -10.41
C VAL A 28 -0.56 2.68 -10.83
N GLY A 29 -0.91 3.90 -11.28
CA GLY A 29 -2.23 4.23 -11.78
C GLY A 29 -2.62 3.42 -13.03
N ILE A 30 -1.71 3.29 -13.99
CA ILE A 30 -1.90 2.48 -15.21
C ILE A 30 -2.08 1.00 -14.87
N ILE A 31 -1.21 0.45 -14.01
CA ILE A 31 -1.31 -0.94 -13.57
C ILE A 31 -2.64 -1.20 -12.88
N ALA A 32 -3.09 -0.30 -12.01
CA ALA A 32 -4.38 -0.43 -11.35
C ALA A 32 -5.55 -0.50 -12.36
N ILE A 33 -5.50 0.32 -13.42
CA ILE A 33 -6.51 0.30 -14.49
C ILE A 33 -6.44 -1.00 -15.30
N ILE A 34 -5.24 -1.44 -15.69
CA ILE A 34 -5.02 -2.69 -16.42
C ILE A 34 -5.57 -3.88 -15.61
N LEU A 35 -5.30 -3.92 -14.31
CA LEU A 35 -5.80 -4.98 -13.44
C LEU A 35 -7.32 -4.99 -13.36
N VAL A 36 -7.98 -3.82 -13.29
CA VAL A 36 -9.46 -3.75 -13.38
C VAL A 36 -9.95 -4.27 -14.74
N ALA A 37 -9.31 -3.86 -15.84
CA ALA A 37 -9.71 -4.30 -17.18
C ALA A 37 -9.55 -5.83 -17.38
N LEU A 38 -8.60 -6.45 -16.67
CA LEU A 38 -8.31 -7.88 -16.76
C LEU A 38 -9.09 -8.74 -15.75
N GLY A 39 -9.92 -8.16 -14.88
CA GLY A 39 -10.84 -8.92 -14.03
C GLY A 39 -10.79 -8.61 -12.54
N ASN A 40 -9.90 -7.72 -12.06
CA ASN A 40 -9.98 -7.27 -10.66
C ASN A 40 -11.25 -6.44 -10.41
N PRO A 41 -11.73 -6.37 -9.16
CA PRO A 41 -12.99 -5.69 -8.88
C PRO A 41 -12.93 -4.23 -9.31
N LYS A 42 -14.03 -3.75 -9.91
CA LYS A 42 -14.15 -2.35 -10.35
C LYS A 42 -13.86 -1.42 -9.17
N THR A 43 -13.04 -0.38 -9.39
CA THR A 43 -12.56 0.58 -8.37
C THR A 43 -11.65 0.01 -7.25
N MET A 44 -11.34 -1.29 -7.24
CA MET A 44 -10.29 -1.84 -6.36
C MET A 44 -8.91 -1.71 -7.00
N GLY A 45 -8.76 -2.15 -8.27
CA GLY A 45 -7.52 -2.14 -9.06
C GLY A 45 -6.32 -2.82 -8.39
N PHE A 46 -5.74 -2.14 -7.41
CA PHE A 46 -4.63 -2.59 -6.59
C PHE A 46 -4.83 -2.13 -5.13
N CYS A 47 -5.38 -2.99 -4.27
CA CYS A 47 -5.74 -2.63 -2.89
C CYS A 47 -5.11 -3.55 -1.85
N ILE A 48 -4.17 -3.02 -1.08
CA ILE A 48 -3.36 -3.78 -0.14
C ILE A 48 -4.19 -4.42 0.98
N ALA A 49 -4.91 -3.62 1.77
CA ALA A 49 -5.67 -4.13 2.92
C ALA A 49 -6.76 -5.16 2.52
N CYS A 50 -7.48 -4.92 1.42
CA CYS A 50 -8.49 -5.87 0.95
C CYS A 50 -7.86 -7.17 0.44
N PHE A 51 -6.70 -7.10 -0.21
CA PHE A 51 -6.00 -8.30 -0.69
C PHE A 51 -5.37 -9.10 0.45
N GLU A 52 -4.86 -8.45 1.49
CA GLU A 52 -4.40 -9.11 2.72
C GLU A 52 -5.55 -9.83 3.42
N ARG A 53 -6.73 -9.21 3.50
CA ARG A 53 -7.97 -9.88 3.95
C ARG A 53 -8.28 -11.09 3.08
N ASP A 54 -8.26 -10.95 1.75
CA ASP A 54 -8.58 -12.07 0.85
C ASP A 54 -7.60 -13.25 1.04
N ILE A 55 -6.31 -12.97 1.27
CA ILE A 55 -5.28 -13.97 1.61
C ILE A 55 -5.57 -14.63 2.97
N ALA A 56 -5.91 -13.83 3.99
CA ALA A 56 -6.27 -14.35 5.31
C ALA A 56 -7.50 -15.28 5.24
N GLY A 57 -8.49 -14.93 4.40
CA GLY A 57 -9.64 -15.77 4.11
C GLY A 57 -9.29 -17.07 3.39
N ALA A 58 -8.38 -17.01 2.42
CA ALA A 58 -7.91 -18.20 1.68
C ALA A 58 -7.14 -19.18 2.58
N LEU A 59 -6.38 -18.67 3.53
CA LEU A 59 -5.67 -19.44 4.56
C LEU A 59 -6.59 -19.96 5.67
N GLY A 60 -7.86 -19.56 5.68
CA GLY A 60 -8.84 -19.99 6.68
C GLY A 60 -8.75 -19.27 8.02
N LEU A 61 -8.05 -18.13 8.09
CA LEU A 61 -7.97 -17.28 9.30
C LEU A 61 -9.30 -16.58 9.60
N HIS A 62 -10.16 -16.43 8.60
CA HIS A 62 -11.58 -16.13 8.76
C HIS A 62 -12.43 -16.92 7.75
N ARG A 63 -13.73 -17.04 8.01
CA ARG A 63 -14.67 -17.90 7.24
C ARG A 63 -15.66 -17.13 6.36
N ALA A 64 -15.42 -15.85 6.08
CA ALA A 64 -16.23 -15.09 5.14
C ALA A 64 -16.03 -15.60 3.69
N GLU A 65 -17.01 -16.33 3.17
CA GLU A 65 -16.94 -17.07 1.89
C GLU A 65 -16.75 -16.18 0.65
N VAL A 66 -17.06 -14.89 0.74
CA VAL A 66 -16.98 -13.93 -0.38
C VAL A 66 -15.60 -13.30 -0.56
N VAL A 67 -14.66 -13.57 0.34
CA VAL A 67 -13.36 -12.89 0.46
C VAL A 67 -12.21 -13.88 0.72
N GLN A 68 -12.10 -14.92 -0.10
CA GLN A 68 -11.11 -16.00 0.03
C GLN A 68 -10.41 -16.20 -1.30
N TYR A 69 -9.22 -15.62 -1.45
CA TYR A 69 -8.35 -15.82 -2.60
C TYR A 69 -6.92 -15.38 -2.27
N ILE A 70 -5.93 -16.22 -2.57
CA ILE A 70 -4.52 -15.81 -2.45
C ILE A 70 -4.20 -14.85 -3.60
N ARG A 71 -4.11 -13.55 -3.30
CA ARG A 71 -3.86 -12.48 -4.26
C ARG A 71 -2.39 -12.43 -4.70
N PRO A 72 -2.04 -12.78 -5.96
CA PRO A 72 -0.66 -12.76 -6.45
C PRO A 72 -0.05 -11.36 -6.45
N GLU A 73 -0.87 -10.31 -6.46
CA GLU A 73 -0.44 -8.91 -6.42
C GLU A 73 0.42 -8.60 -5.19
N ILE A 74 0.03 -9.13 -4.02
CA ILE A 74 0.74 -8.91 -2.74
C ILE A 74 2.06 -9.68 -2.74
N ILE A 75 2.05 -10.90 -3.25
CA ILE A 75 3.25 -11.72 -3.41
C ILE A 75 4.25 -11.00 -4.32
N GLY A 76 3.77 -10.54 -5.48
CA GLY A 76 4.57 -9.78 -6.43
C GLY A 76 5.13 -8.51 -5.80
N LEU A 77 4.32 -7.77 -5.03
CA LEU A 77 4.76 -6.54 -4.35
C LEU A 77 5.94 -6.80 -3.40
N ILE A 78 5.83 -7.83 -2.55
CA ILE A 78 6.86 -8.18 -1.57
C ILE A 78 8.14 -8.62 -2.30
N LEU A 79 8.02 -9.50 -3.30
CA LEU A 79 9.17 -10.00 -4.05
C LEU A 79 9.82 -8.89 -4.90
N GLY A 80 9.03 -8.01 -5.49
CA GLY A 80 9.51 -6.83 -6.20
C GLY A 80 10.30 -5.90 -5.28
N ALA A 81 9.78 -5.61 -4.08
CA ALA A 81 10.49 -4.81 -3.09
C ALA A 81 11.81 -5.49 -2.66
N PHE A 82 11.79 -6.80 -2.44
CA PHE A 82 12.97 -7.58 -2.09
C PHE A 82 14.05 -7.54 -3.18
N ILE A 83 13.68 -7.75 -4.45
CA ILE A 83 14.62 -7.69 -5.59
C ILE A 83 15.22 -6.29 -5.72
N ALA A 84 14.42 -5.22 -5.61
CA ALA A 84 14.91 -3.85 -5.68
C ALA A 84 15.86 -3.50 -4.53
N ALA A 85 15.54 -3.95 -3.31
CA ALA A 85 16.36 -3.74 -2.13
C ALA A 85 17.69 -4.49 -2.24
N TYR A 86 17.66 -5.74 -2.71
CA TYR A 86 18.86 -6.56 -2.88
C TYR A 86 19.76 -6.01 -3.99
N ALA A 87 19.19 -5.73 -5.17
CA ALA A 87 19.92 -5.13 -6.29
C ALA A 87 20.46 -3.73 -5.96
N GLY A 88 19.71 -2.97 -5.13
CA GLY A 88 20.11 -1.66 -4.63
C GLY A 88 21.13 -1.69 -3.49
N LYS A 89 21.48 -2.87 -2.95
CA LYS A 89 22.27 -3.02 -1.72
C LYS A 89 21.66 -2.27 -0.51
N GLU A 90 20.35 -2.11 -0.51
CA GLU A 90 19.55 -1.47 0.55
C GLU A 90 18.89 -2.49 1.48
N PHE A 91 18.91 -3.78 1.12
CA PHE A 91 18.38 -4.86 1.94
C PHE A 91 19.11 -4.95 3.28
N GLN A 92 18.37 -4.84 4.38
CA GLN A 92 18.92 -4.90 5.74
C GLN A 92 17.95 -5.59 6.69
N SER A 93 18.37 -6.73 7.25
CA SER A 93 17.66 -7.44 8.31
C SER A 93 17.63 -6.60 9.59
N LYS A 94 16.47 -6.02 9.89
CA LYS A 94 16.24 -5.15 11.05
C LYS A 94 14.96 -5.55 11.76
N GLY A 95 14.97 -5.45 13.08
CA GLY A 95 13.78 -5.71 13.88
C GLY A 95 13.99 -5.45 15.38
N GLY A 96 13.05 -5.93 16.18
CA GLY A 96 13.14 -5.93 17.64
C GLY A 96 12.62 -4.66 18.29
N SER A 97 11.83 -3.85 17.57
CA SER A 97 11.27 -2.63 18.12
C SER A 97 9.77 -2.81 18.41
N SER A 98 9.35 -2.49 19.64
CA SER A 98 7.98 -2.55 20.19
C SER A 98 6.96 -3.44 19.43
N PRO A 99 7.14 -4.78 19.36
CA PRO A 99 6.35 -5.64 18.48
C PRO A 99 4.85 -5.66 18.83
N ILE A 100 4.53 -5.72 20.12
CA ILE A 100 3.13 -5.72 20.60
C ILE A 100 2.41 -4.44 20.16
N THR A 101 3.04 -3.27 20.35
CA THR A 101 2.44 -1.99 19.95
C THR A 101 2.20 -1.93 18.45
N ARG A 102 3.14 -2.43 17.64
CA ARG A 102 3.00 -2.51 16.19
C ARG A 102 1.86 -3.42 15.78
N PHE A 103 1.76 -4.60 16.37
CA PHE A 103 0.68 -5.55 16.10
C PHE A 103 -0.71 -4.95 16.38
N PHE A 104 -0.91 -4.31 17.54
CA PHE A 104 -2.20 -3.67 17.85
C PHE A 104 -2.49 -2.44 16.98
N LEU A 105 -1.47 -1.68 16.58
CA LEU A 105 -1.63 -0.60 15.60
C LEU A 105 -1.99 -1.15 14.21
N GLY A 106 -1.39 -2.26 13.80
CA GLY A 106 -1.74 -2.97 12.56
C GLY A 106 -3.20 -3.42 12.56
N ILE A 107 -3.66 -4.02 13.66
CA ILE A 107 -5.08 -4.37 13.85
C ILE A 107 -5.97 -3.13 13.71
N ALA A 108 -5.64 -2.02 14.37
CA ALA A 108 -6.42 -0.78 14.29
C ALA A 108 -6.49 -0.23 12.85
N VAL A 109 -5.36 -0.25 12.13
CA VAL A 109 -5.30 0.16 10.73
C VAL A 109 -6.15 -0.76 9.85
N MET A 110 -6.09 -2.08 10.06
CA MET A 110 -6.88 -3.03 9.29
C MET A 110 -8.38 -2.90 9.56
N ILE A 111 -8.79 -2.68 10.81
CA ILE A 111 -10.19 -2.38 11.14
C ILE A 111 -10.65 -1.13 10.40
N GLY A 112 -9.90 -0.02 10.49
CA GLY A 112 -10.27 1.22 9.80
C GLY A 112 -10.30 1.08 8.28
N ALA A 113 -9.35 0.33 7.70
CA ALA A 113 -9.29 0.08 6.27
C ALA A 113 -10.45 -0.80 5.79
N LEU A 114 -10.86 -1.79 6.58
CA LEU A 114 -12.00 -2.65 6.24
C LEU A 114 -13.34 -1.92 6.44
N MET A 115 -13.44 -1.04 7.44
CA MET A 115 -14.61 -0.16 7.60
C MET A 115 -14.80 0.75 6.39
N PHE A 116 -13.74 1.41 5.92
CA PHE A 116 -13.79 2.21 4.68
C PHE A 116 -13.95 1.36 3.41
N LEU A 117 -13.76 0.04 3.51
CA LEU A 117 -13.57 -0.87 2.38
C LEU A 117 -12.44 -0.35 1.47
N GLY A 118 -11.26 -0.09 2.00
CA GLY A 118 -10.09 0.26 1.21
C GLY A 118 -8.88 0.70 2.02
N CYS A 119 -7.71 0.58 1.40
CA CYS A 119 -6.48 1.19 1.91
C CYS A 119 -6.28 2.59 1.30
N PRO A 120 -5.29 3.38 1.79
CA PRO A 120 -5.02 4.70 1.24
C PRO A 120 -4.77 4.72 -0.27
N LEU A 121 -4.15 3.68 -0.84
CA LEU A 121 -3.98 3.57 -2.28
C LEU A 121 -5.32 3.40 -3.00
N ARG A 122 -6.18 2.49 -2.52
CA ARG A 122 -7.52 2.30 -3.08
C ARG A 122 -8.38 3.55 -2.96
N MET A 123 -8.23 4.32 -1.87
CA MET A 123 -8.91 5.61 -1.74
C MET A 123 -8.57 6.55 -2.90
N MET A 124 -7.29 6.66 -3.29
CA MET A 124 -6.89 7.46 -4.44
C MET A 124 -7.47 6.92 -5.75
N LEU A 125 -7.49 5.60 -5.93
CA LEU A 125 -8.09 4.96 -7.10
C LEU A 125 -9.62 5.19 -7.17
N ARG A 126 -10.31 5.20 -6.02
CA ARG A 126 -11.74 5.51 -5.90
C ARG A 126 -12.03 6.97 -6.26
N ILE A 127 -11.22 7.91 -5.78
CA ILE A 127 -11.31 9.32 -6.18
C ILE A 127 -11.10 9.45 -7.70
N GLY A 128 -10.10 8.75 -8.26
CA GLY A 128 -9.89 8.66 -9.71
C GLY A 128 -11.01 7.93 -10.46
N GLY A 129 -11.88 7.18 -9.78
CA GLY A 129 -13.09 6.57 -10.35
C GLY A 129 -14.32 7.47 -10.36
N GLY A 130 -14.26 8.63 -9.68
CA GLY A 130 -15.38 9.55 -9.49
C GLY A 130 -16.18 9.32 -8.21
N ASP A 131 -15.70 8.48 -7.27
CA ASP A 131 -16.37 8.23 -6.00
C ASP A 131 -16.14 9.39 -5.01
N LEU A 132 -17.20 10.15 -4.75
CA LEU A 132 -17.17 11.30 -3.85
C LEU A 132 -17.09 10.88 -2.36
N ASN A 133 -17.49 9.65 -2.01
CA ASN A 133 -17.34 9.14 -0.64
C ASN A 133 -15.87 8.98 -0.26
N ALA A 134 -15.01 8.71 -1.25
CA ALA A 134 -13.58 8.61 -1.03
C ALA A 134 -12.94 9.97 -0.69
N ILE A 135 -13.57 11.09 -1.05
CA ILE A 135 -13.14 12.44 -0.63
C ILE A 135 -13.41 12.65 0.86
N ILE A 136 -14.56 12.17 1.36
CA ILE A 136 -14.85 12.17 2.80
C ILE A 136 -13.83 11.29 3.54
N GLY A 137 -13.50 10.13 2.97
CA GLY A 137 -12.41 9.28 3.44
C GLY A 137 -11.07 10.01 3.45
N LEU A 138 -10.75 10.81 2.43
CA LEU A 138 -9.51 11.60 2.37
C LEU A 138 -9.45 12.66 3.46
N ALA A 139 -10.57 13.34 3.74
CA ALA A 139 -10.68 14.28 4.85
C ALA A 139 -10.45 13.57 6.20
N GLY A 140 -11.05 12.39 6.39
CA GLY A 140 -10.81 11.54 7.56
C GLY A 140 -9.34 11.15 7.68
N PHE A 141 -8.74 10.67 6.59
CA PHE A 141 -7.34 10.28 6.53
C PHE A 141 -6.40 11.43 6.90
N ALA A 142 -6.64 12.64 6.37
CA ALA A 142 -5.87 13.83 6.72
C ALA A 142 -6.05 14.24 8.19
N ALA A 143 -7.28 14.21 8.72
CA ALA A 143 -7.56 14.51 10.12
C ALA A 143 -6.86 13.52 11.06
N GLY A 144 -6.94 12.22 10.76
CA GLY A 144 -6.25 11.17 11.50
C GLY A 144 -4.74 11.34 11.51
N ILE A 145 -4.15 11.71 10.36
CA ILE A 145 -2.72 12.04 10.27
C ILE A 145 -2.38 13.24 11.17
N GLY A 146 -3.20 14.29 11.14
CA GLY A 146 -3.04 15.47 12.00
C GLY A 146 -3.01 15.11 13.49
N VAL A 147 -3.94 14.26 13.95
CA VAL A 147 -3.94 13.74 15.33
C VAL A 147 -2.70 12.90 15.61
N GLY A 148 -2.29 12.04 14.66
CA GLY A 148 -1.07 11.25 14.77
C GLY A 148 0.20 12.09 14.94
N ILE A 149 0.30 13.21 14.22
CA ILE A 149 1.42 14.16 14.34
C ILE A 149 1.49 14.77 15.74
N VAL A 150 0.36 15.06 16.38
CA VAL A 150 0.34 15.54 17.78
C VAL A 150 0.97 14.50 18.72
N PHE A 151 0.67 13.22 18.54
CA PHE A 151 1.27 12.14 19.34
C PHE A 151 2.77 11.99 19.10
N LEU A 152 3.20 12.09 17.83
CA LEU A 152 4.63 12.08 17.48
C LEU A 152 5.36 13.26 18.13
N ASN A 153 4.78 14.46 18.09
CA ASN A 153 5.36 15.65 18.72
C ASN A 153 5.38 15.56 20.25
N LYS A 154 4.48 14.79 20.87
CA LYS A 154 4.47 14.51 22.31
C LYS A 154 5.43 13.39 22.74
N GLY A 155 6.25 12.86 21.82
CA GLY A 155 7.30 11.89 22.14
C GLY A 155 6.94 10.43 21.92
N PHE A 156 5.82 10.12 21.24
CA PHE A 156 5.54 8.74 20.84
C PHE A 156 6.64 8.22 19.90
N SER A 157 7.28 7.12 20.28
CA SER A 157 8.32 6.47 19.47
C SER A 157 8.24 4.97 19.62
N LEU A 158 8.36 4.27 18.48
CA LEU A 158 8.29 2.81 18.41
C LEU A 158 9.62 2.10 18.78
N LYS A 159 10.52 2.78 19.50
CA LYS A 159 11.90 2.39 19.79
C LYS A 159 12.74 2.18 18.53
N ARG A 160 14.07 2.18 18.68
CA ARG A 160 14.99 2.00 17.56
C ARG A 160 15.04 0.52 17.16
N ASN A 161 15.06 0.27 15.85
CA ASN A 161 15.26 -1.05 15.29
C ASN A 161 16.75 -1.43 15.37
N TYR A 162 17.03 -2.71 15.64
CA TYR A 162 18.38 -3.25 15.72
C TYR A 162 18.66 -4.15 14.52
N LYS A 163 19.94 -4.31 14.15
CA LYS A 163 20.31 -5.33 13.18
C LYS A 163 20.05 -6.70 13.80
N THR A 164 19.28 -7.51 13.12
CA THR A 164 18.92 -8.86 13.56
C THR A 164 19.68 -9.90 12.75
N SER A 165 19.37 -11.19 12.95
CA SER A 165 19.98 -12.25 12.16
C SER A 165 19.63 -12.08 10.68
N SER A 166 20.52 -12.52 9.79
CA SER A 166 20.26 -12.44 8.35
C SER A 166 18.97 -13.18 7.97
N PHE A 167 18.64 -14.26 8.69
CA PHE A 167 17.45 -15.08 8.45
C PHE A 167 16.15 -14.29 8.62
N ASP A 168 16.07 -13.43 9.65
CA ASP A 168 14.85 -12.66 9.96
C ASP A 168 14.39 -11.73 8.82
N GLY A 169 15.33 -11.29 7.97
CA GLY A 169 15.03 -10.47 6.80
C GLY A 169 14.50 -11.25 5.61
N TYR A 170 14.79 -12.55 5.51
CA TYR A 170 14.34 -13.41 4.40
C TYR A 170 12.99 -14.09 4.67
N ILE A 171 12.51 -14.08 5.91
CA ILE A 171 11.25 -14.73 6.30
C ILE A 171 10.08 -14.26 5.43
N MET A 172 9.93 -12.94 5.21
CA MET A 172 8.80 -12.42 4.46
C MET A 172 8.86 -12.76 2.95
N PRO A 173 10.00 -12.60 2.25
CA PRO A 173 10.14 -13.13 0.88
C PRO A 173 9.89 -14.64 0.77
N ILE A 174 10.39 -15.44 1.72
CA ILE A 174 10.16 -16.90 1.75
C ILE A 174 8.67 -17.20 1.93
N PHE A 175 8.00 -16.49 2.84
CA PHE A 175 6.56 -16.63 3.05
C PHE A 175 5.77 -16.27 1.80
N ALA A 176 6.14 -15.20 1.08
CA ALA A 176 5.50 -14.83 -0.19
C ALA A 176 5.65 -15.93 -1.26
N ILE A 177 6.84 -16.55 -1.37
CA ILE A 177 7.06 -17.70 -2.25
C ILE A 177 6.21 -18.90 -1.82
N GLY A 178 6.13 -19.17 -0.51
CA GLY A 178 5.26 -20.21 0.05
C GLY A 178 3.80 -20.02 -0.32
N LEU A 179 3.27 -18.79 -0.20
CA LEU A 179 1.91 -18.45 -0.63
C LEU A 179 1.71 -18.66 -2.14
N PHE A 180 2.73 -18.36 -2.95
CA PHE A 180 2.66 -18.58 -4.40
C PHE A 180 2.58 -20.06 -4.75
N ILE A 181 3.38 -20.89 -4.07
CA ILE A 181 3.34 -22.34 -4.22
C ILE A 181 1.98 -22.88 -3.80
N LEU A 182 1.43 -22.41 -2.66
CA LEU A 182 0.10 -22.79 -2.20
C LEU A 182 -1.01 -22.39 -3.18
N LEU A 183 -0.89 -21.23 -3.82
CA LEU A 183 -1.83 -20.79 -4.85
C LEU A 183 -1.82 -21.71 -6.07
N ILE A 184 -0.64 -22.16 -6.53
CA ILE A 184 -0.52 -23.05 -7.69
C ILE A 184 -0.93 -24.49 -7.34
N ALA A 185 -0.49 -24.99 -6.18
CA ALA A 185 -0.79 -26.34 -5.73
C ALA A 185 -2.26 -26.51 -5.35
N ALA A 186 -2.95 -25.42 -5.01
CA ALA A 186 -4.35 -25.35 -4.62
C ALA A 186 -4.81 -26.55 -3.76
N PRO A 187 -4.14 -26.81 -2.61
CA PRO A 187 -4.51 -27.95 -1.78
C PRO A 187 -5.89 -27.72 -1.15
N ALA A 188 -6.58 -28.80 -0.77
CA ALA A 188 -7.98 -28.77 -0.34
C ALA A 188 -8.30 -27.88 0.88
N PHE A 189 -7.29 -27.44 1.63
CA PHE A 189 -7.44 -26.52 2.76
C PHE A 189 -7.36 -25.03 2.36
N ILE A 190 -6.99 -24.70 1.12
CA ILE A 190 -7.05 -23.33 0.60
C ILE A 190 -8.44 -23.06 0.04
N PHE A 191 -9.06 -22.02 0.56
CA PHE A 191 -10.41 -21.63 0.17
C PHE A 191 -10.39 -20.64 -1.00
N PHE A 192 -11.28 -20.88 -1.96
CA PHE A 192 -11.50 -20.03 -3.12
C PHE A 192 -12.96 -19.60 -3.17
N SER A 193 -13.19 -18.29 -3.16
CA SER A 193 -14.53 -17.71 -3.28
C SER A 193 -15.11 -17.93 -4.67
N LYS A 194 -16.36 -18.42 -4.73
CA LYS A 194 -17.12 -18.53 -5.99
C LYS A 194 -17.80 -17.22 -6.38
N GLU A 195 -18.18 -16.43 -5.38
CA GLU A 195 -18.88 -15.15 -5.55
C GLU A 195 -18.23 -14.05 -4.69
N GLY A 196 -18.50 -12.79 -5.05
CA GLY A 196 -17.99 -11.62 -4.32
C GLY A 196 -16.71 -11.00 -4.90
N PRO A 197 -16.06 -10.09 -4.16
CA PRO A 197 -14.88 -9.39 -4.65
C PRO A 197 -13.65 -10.29 -4.80
N ALA A 198 -13.55 -11.39 -4.05
CA ALA A 198 -12.42 -12.32 -4.17
C ALA A 198 -12.47 -13.22 -5.42
N SER A 199 -13.67 -13.48 -5.97
CA SER A 199 -13.79 -14.25 -7.22
C SER A 199 -13.44 -13.44 -8.47
N GLN A 200 -13.46 -12.11 -8.37
CA GLN A 200 -12.99 -11.19 -9.40
C GLN A 200 -11.47 -11.03 -9.27
N HIS A 201 -10.72 -11.75 -10.09
CA HIS A 201 -9.26 -11.67 -10.13
C HIS A 201 -8.72 -11.65 -11.57
N ALA A 202 -7.68 -10.86 -11.78
CA ALA A 202 -6.90 -10.90 -13.02
C ALA A 202 -6.09 -12.20 -13.14
N PRO A 203 -5.58 -12.54 -14.34
CA PRO A 203 -4.74 -13.73 -14.54
C PRO A 203 -3.51 -13.72 -13.62
N ILE A 204 -3.21 -14.86 -13.00
CA ILE A 204 -2.18 -15.01 -11.95
C ILE A 204 -0.83 -14.42 -12.38
N ALA A 205 -0.39 -14.72 -13.60
CA ALA A 205 0.90 -14.25 -14.13
C ALA A 205 0.94 -12.72 -14.27
N ILE A 206 -0.16 -12.10 -14.71
CA ILE A 206 -0.23 -10.65 -14.87
C ILE A 206 -0.31 -9.96 -13.50
N SER A 207 -1.13 -10.48 -12.58
CA SER A 207 -1.20 -9.97 -11.21
C SER A 207 0.16 -10.01 -10.50
N LEU A 208 0.91 -11.11 -10.66
CA LEU A 208 2.25 -11.25 -10.10
C LEU A 208 3.23 -10.24 -10.73
N LEU A 209 3.24 -10.12 -12.06
CA LEU A 209 4.11 -9.18 -12.78
C LEU A 209 3.80 -7.72 -12.40
N CYS A 210 2.53 -7.36 -12.35
CA CYS A 210 2.07 -6.05 -11.90
C CYS A 210 2.51 -5.76 -10.46
N GLY A 211 2.32 -6.72 -9.55
CA GLY A 211 2.82 -6.62 -8.17
C GLY A 211 4.32 -6.40 -8.12
N LEU A 212 5.09 -7.16 -8.91
CA LEU A 212 6.56 -7.08 -8.96
C LEU A 212 7.03 -5.70 -9.44
N ILE A 213 6.44 -5.17 -10.51
CA ILE A 213 6.77 -3.83 -11.02
C ILE A 213 6.44 -2.76 -9.98
N VAL A 214 5.25 -2.82 -9.36
CA VAL A 214 4.85 -1.85 -8.33
C VAL A 214 5.78 -1.94 -7.11
N GLY A 215 6.14 -3.15 -6.66
CA GLY A 215 7.05 -3.38 -5.55
C GLY A 215 8.44 -2.79 -5.80
N LEU A 216 9.02 -3.06 -6.99
CA LEU A 216 10.31 -2.51 -7.41
C LEU A 216 10.31 -0.97 -7.37
N LEU A 217 9.32 -0.35 -8.01
CA LEU A 217 9.24 1.11 -8.14
C LEU A 217 8.94 1.79 -6.80
N ALA A 218 8.06 1.20 -6.00
CA ALA A 218 7.66 1.76 -4.71
C ALA A 218 8.76 1.63 -3.66
N GLN A 219 9.62 0.61 -3.73
CA GLN A 219 10.86 0.51 -2.95
C GLN A 219 11.81 1.67 -3.31
N LYS A 220 12.10 1.85 -4.61
CA LYS A 220 13.07 2.87 -5.07
C LYS A 220 12.63 4.31 -4.82
N THR A 221 11.36 4.61 -5.02
CA THR A 221 10.82 5.97 -4.81
C THR A 221 10.34 6.23 -3.39
N ARG A 222 10.34 5.20 -2.53
CA ARG A 222 9.78 5.23 -1.17
C ARG A 222 8.34 5.73 -1.12
N LEU A 223 7.54 5.31 -2.10
CA LEU A 223 6.14 5.73 -2.25
C LEU A 223 5.36 5.38 -0.97
N CYS A 224 4.82 6.40 -0.29
CA CYS A 224 4.05 6.23 0.94
C CYS A 224 2.92 7.25 1.02
N MET A 225 1.68 6.76 1.09
CA MET A 225 0.45 7.57 1.13
C MET A 225 0.33 8.43 2.40
N VAL A 226 0.89 7.94 3.51
CA VAL A 226 0.90 8.69 4.77
C VAL A 226 2.02 9.71 4.78
N GLY A 227 3.20 9.32 4.29
CA GLY A 227 4.38 10.18 4.22
C GLY A 227 4.09 11.46 3.46
N GLY A 228 3.42 11.39 2.31
CA GLY A 228 3.12 12.60 1.53
C GLY A 228 2.24 13.63 2.22
N MET A 229 1.24 13.21 3.01
CA MET A 229 0.45 14.17 3.80
C MET A 229 1.16 14.61 5.08
N ARG A 230 1.80 13.68 5.79
CA ARG A 230 2.58 14.01 6.99
C ARG A 230 3.69 15.01 6.68
N ASP A 231 4.46 14.78 5.62
CA ASP A 231 5.61 15.59 5.24
C ASP A 231 5.18 16.94 4.67
N GLN A 232 4.01 17.02 4.03
CA GLN A 232 3.39 18.29 3.68
C GLN A 232 3.01 19.09 4.94
N ILE A 233 2.35 18.45 5.91
CA ILE A 233 1.87 19.13 7.13
C ILE A 233 3.03 19.60 8.01
N MET A 234 4.04 18.74 8.22
CA MET A 234 5.17 19.04 9.12
C MET A 234 6.28 19.85 8.46
N PHE A 235 6.62 19.54 7.21
CA PHE A 235 7.83 20.05 6.54
C PHE A 235 7.55 20.80 5.24
N LYS A 236 6.28 20.94 4.83
CA LYS A 236 5.85 21.58 3.56
C LYS A 236 6.53 20.96 2.34
N GLN A 237 6.84 19.65 2.39
CA GLN A 237 7.48 18.93 1.30
C GLN A 237 6.44 18.21 0.44
N ASN A 238 6.40 18.54 -0.86
CA ASN A 238 5.37 18.05 -1.77
C ASN A 238 5.84 16.85 -2.61
N TYR A 239 7.04 16.31 -2.38
CA TYR A 239 7.63 15.25 -3.20
C TYR A 239 6.71 14.03 -3.32
N LEU A 240 6.33 13.43 -2.18
CA LEU A 240 5.45 12.25 -2.16
C LEU A 240 4.00 12.60 -2.57
N LEU A 241 3.54 13.81 -2.30
CA LEU A 241 2.22 14.30 -2.68
C LEU A 241 2.04 14.31 -4.21
N LEU A 242 3.09 14.64 -4.96
CA LEU A 242 3.07 14.59 -6.43
C LEU A 242 2.75 13.18 -6.95
N GLY A 243 3.25 12.14 -6.28
CA GLY A 243 2.93 10.75 -6.61
C GLY A 243 1.44 10.45 -6.45
N PHE A 244 0.80 10.97 -5.40
CA PHE A 244 -0.61 10.71 -5.12
C PHE A 244 -1.50 11.40 -6.15
N VAL A 245 -1.21 12.68 -6.42
CA VAL A 245 -1.93 13.46 -7.43
C VAL A 245 -1.79 12.78 -8.78
N THR A 246 -0.60 12.28 -9.12
CA THR A 246 -0.38 11.57 -10.38
C THR A 246 -1.22 10.30 -10.47
N ILE A 247 -1.31 9.50 -9.41
CA ILE A 247 -2.18 8.31 -9.39
C ILE A 247 -3.63 8.70 -9.64
N ILE A 248 -4.15 9.72 -8.95
CA ILE A 248 -5.54 10.18 -9.13
C ILE A 248 -5.78 10.62 -10.58
N VAL A 249 -4.90 11.47 -11.13
CA VAL A 249 -5.05 12.01 -12.49
C VAL A 249 -4.99 10.90 -13.54
N VAL A 250 -4.02 10.00 -13.45
CA VAL A 250 -3.86 8.89 -14.39
C VAL A 250 -5.04 7.93 -14.30
N THR A 251 -5.50 7.61 -13.09
CA THR A 251 -6.67 6.77 -12.89
C THR A 251 -7.96 7.43 -13.40
N ALA A 252 -8.13 8.74 -13.21
CA ALA A 252 -9.24 9.51 -13.77
C ALA A 252 -9.25 9.47 -15.30
N ILE A 253 -8.11 9.76 -15.93
CA ILE A 253 -7.99 9.73 -17.40
C ILE A 253 -8.30 8.32 -17.93
N GLY A 254 -7.75 7.27 -17.31
CA GLY A 254 -8.00 5.91 -17.78
C GLY A 254 -9.43 5.41 -17.53
N ASN A 255 -10.08 5.82 -16.44
CA ASN A 255 -11.49 5.49 -16.20
C ASN A 255 -12.42 6.23 -17.17
N VAL A 256 -12.10 7.47 -17.53
CA VAL A 256 -12.83 8.21 -18.59
C VAL A 256 -12.64 7.52 -19.94
N ALA A 257 -11.40 7.13 -20.29
CA ALA A 257 -11.12 6.42 -21.53
C ALA A 257 -11.84 5.07 -21.63
N LEU A 258 -11.99 4.36 -20.50
CA LEU A 258 -12.71 3.08 -20.43
C LEU A 258 -14.22 3.24 -20.20
N SER A 259 -14.77 4.46 -20.25
CA SER A 259 -16.19 4.76 -19.98
C SER A 259 -16.72 4.23 -18.63
N ASN A 260 -15.82 4.00 -17.66
CA ASN A 260 -16.14 3.51 -16.32
C ASN A 260 -16.19 4.62 -15.26
N PHE A 261 -15.99 5.88 -15.68
CA PHE A 261 -16.07 7.03 -14.79
C PHE A 261 -17.52 7.32 -14.41
N LYS A 262 -17.86 7.12 -13.13
CA LYS A 262 -19.17 7.46 -12.58
C LYS A 262 -18.98 8.45 -11.46
N LEU A 263 -19.33 9.71 -11.70
CA LEU A 263 -19.30 10.73 -10.67
C LEU A 263 -20.58 10.66 -9.85
N GLY A 264 -20.47 10.35 -8.56
CA GLY A 264 -21.63 10.25 -7.69
C GLY A 264 -21.34 9.66 -6.32
N PHE A 265 -22.26 9.89 -5.39
CA PHE A 265 -22.25 9.33 -4.04
C PHE A 265 -22.86 7.92 -3.99
N GLU A 266 -23.77 7.59 -4.90
CA GLU A 266 -24.54 6.34 -4.91
C GLU A 266 -24.06 5.36 -6.00
N ALA A 267 -24.32 4.07 -5.80
CA ALA A 267 -24.01 2.98 -6.73
C ALA A 267 -22.53 2.83 -7.13
N GLN A 268 -21.61 3.23 -6.24
CA GLN A 268 -20.17 3.02 -6.43
C GLN A 268 -19.79 1.55 -6.12
N PRO A 269 -18.97 0.89 -6.95
CA PRO A 269 -18.63 -0.51 -6.75
C PRO A 269 -17.90 -0.76 -5.43
N VAL A 270 -18.43 -1.68 -4.61
CA VAL A 270 -17.79 -2.14 -3.36
C VAL A 270 -17.49 -0.98 -2.38
N ALA A 271 -18.38 0.03 -2.35
CA ALA A 271 -18.34 1.19 -1.48
C ALA A 271 -19.72 1.40 -0.84
N HIS A 272 -19.75 1.83 0.43
CA HIS A 272 -20.98 2.27 1.09
C HIS A 272 -21.04 3.80 1.12
N THR A 273 -22.26 4.33 1.14
CA THR A 273 -22.55 5.77 1.13
C THR A 273 -22.43 6.43 2.51
N ASP A 274 -22.24 5.64 3.57
CA ASP A 274 -22.12 6.18 4.93
C ASP A 274 -20.83 7.01 5.08
N GLY A 275 -20.97 8.33 4.96
CA GLY A 275 -19.88 9.28 5.06
C GLY A 275 -19.21 9.31 6.44
N LEU A 276 -19.96 9.02 7.52
CA LEU A 276 -19.41 9.02 8.87
C LEU A 276 -18.44 7.84 9.05
N TRP A 277 -18.85 6.64 8.63
CA TRP A 277 -17.96 5.48 8.68
C TRP A 277 -16.78 5.60 7.73
N ASN A 278 -16.97 6.21 6.56
CA ASN A 278 -15.87 6.50 5.64
C ASN A 278 -14.84 7.45 6.27
N PHE A 279 -15.30 8.51 6.95
CA PHE A 279 -14.43 9.45 7.65
C PHE A 279 -13.72 8.79 8.83
N LEU A 280 -14.45 8.12 9.73
CA LEU A 280 -13.89 7.50 10.93
C LEU A 280 -12.93 6.35 10.60
N GLY A 281 -13.28 5.51 9.62
CA GLY A 281 -12.42 4.41 9.18
C GLY A 281 -11.08 4.92 8.66
N MET A 282 -11.11 5.93 7.77
CA MET A 282 -9.88 6.50 7.25
C MET A 282 -9.12 7.36 8.26
N ALA A 283 -9.80 8.00 9.22
CA ALA A 283 -9.14 8.68 10.34
C ALA A 283 -8.34 7.69 11.20
N LEU A 284 -8.90 6.52 11.49
CA LEU A 284 -8.19 5.46 12.21
C LEU A 284 -6.97 4.94 11.42
N VAL A 285 -7.14 4.72 10.11
CA VAL A 285 -6.03 4.35 9.21
C VAL A 285 -4.94 5.41 9.20
N GLY A 286 -5.32 6.70 9.10
CA GLY A 286 -4.40 7.83 9.08
C GLY A 286 -3.59 7.94 10.36
N TRP A 287 -4.28 7.90 11.49
CA TRP A 287 -3.65 7.93 12.81
C TRP A 287 -2.70 6.75 13.01
N GLY A 288 -3.18 5.51 12.84
CA GLY A 288 -2.37 4.31 13.08
C GLY A 288 -1.17 4.21 12.14
N SER A 289 -1.37 4.52 10.85
CA SER A 289 -0.29 4.44 9.86
C SER A 289 0.79 5.51 10.04
N VAL A 290 0.46 6.68 10.62
CA VAL A 290 1.47 7.69 11.01
C VAL A 290 2.32 7.18 12.15
N LEU A 291 1.70 6.58 13.17
CA LEU A 291 2.41 6.02 14.33
C LEU A 291 3.31 4.84 13.93
N LEU A 292 2.85 4.01 12.98
CA LEU A 292 3.63 2.90 12.40
C LEU A 292 4.74 3.36 11.45
N GLY A 293 4.74 4.62 11.01
CA GLY A 293 5.70 5.15 10.05
C GLY A 293 5.48 4.71 8.60
N GLY A 294 4.29 4.21 8.25
CA GLY A 294 3.95 3.76 6.91
C GLY A 294 2.50 3.25 6.79
N CYS A 295 1.89 3.45 5.63
CA CYS A 295 0.61 2.83 5.27
C CYS A 295 0.78 1.33 4.93
N PRO A 296 -0.31 0.55 4.77
CA PRO A 296 -0.22 -0.88 4.44
C PRO A 296 0.72 -1.20 3.28
N LEU A 297 0.64 -0.41 2.19
CA LEU A 297 1.58 -0.53 1.06
C LEU A 297 3.04 -0.39 1.50
N ARG A 298 3.36 0.62 2.31
CA ARG A 298 4.73 0.87 2.76
C ARG A 298 5.20 -0.19 3.76
N GLN A 299 4.33 -0.71 4.63
CA GLN A 299 4.69 -1.80 5.55
C GLN A 299 5.06 -3.07 4.78
N LEU A 300 4.31 -3.44 3.74
CA LEU A 300 4.68 -4.57 2.88
C LEU A 300 6.01 -4.34 2.16
N ILE A 301 6.27 -3.14 1.62
CA ILE A 301 7.55 -2.85 0.97
C ILE A 301 8.71 -2.96 1.99
N LEU A 302 8.54 -2.38 3.18
CA LEU A 302 9.54 -2.46 4.27
C LEU A 302 9.78 -3.91 4.70
N SER A 303 8.73 -4.74 4.75
CA SER A 303 8.85 -6.16 5.06
C SER A 303 9.70 -6.89 4.01
N GLY A 304 9.58 -6.53 2.72
CA GLY A 304 10.42 -7.04 1.64
C GLY A 304 11.86 -6.51 1.64
N GLU A 305 12.09 -5.31 2.21
CA GLU A 305 13.44 -4.74 2.43
C GLU A 305 14.21 -5.43 3.58
N GLY A 306 13.56 -6.33 4.33
CA GLY A 306 14.15 -7.06 5.46
C GLY A 306 13.79 -6.52 6.84
N ASN A 307 12.76 -5.64 6.94
CA ASN A 307 12.29 -5.13 8.23
C ASN A 307 11.26 -6.09 8.85
N SER A 308 11.69 -6.88 9.83
CA SER A 308 10.84 -7.82 10.56
C SER A 308 9.77 -7.12 11.40
N ASP A 309 10.00 -5.88 11.86
CA ASP A 309 8.97 -5.13 12.60
C ASP A 309 7.77 -4.79 11.71
N SER A 310 8.03 -4.49 10.43
CA SER A 310 6.99 -4.25 9.43
C SER A 310 6.32 -5.54 8.96
N ALA A 311 6.98 -6.69 9.07
CA ALA A 311 6.37 -7.99 8.79
C ALA A 311 5.38 -8.44 9.88
N VAL A 312 5.58 -7.98 11.12
CA VAL A 312 4.67 -8.23 12.26
C VAL A 312 3.44 -7.32 12.23
N THR A 313 3.56 -6.14 11.61
CA THR A 313 2.52 -5.11 11.55
C THR A 313 1.47 -5.47 10.50
#